data_AF-A0AAU8V2F1-F1
#
_entry.id   AF-A0AAU8V2F1-F1
#
_cell.length_a   1.000
_cell.length_b   1.000
_cell.length_c   1.000
_cell.angle_alpha   90.00
_cell.angle_beta   90.00
_cell.angle_gamma   90.00
#
_symmetry.space_group_name_H-M   'P 1'
#
loop_
_entity.id
_entity.type
_entity.pdbx_description
1 polymer ?
#
loop_
_entity_poly.entity_id
_entity_poly.type
_entity_poly.pdbx_seq_one_letter_code
_entity_poly.pdbx_strand_id
1 'polypeptide(L)'
;MRSTRIAMLTSVTAAMLSLAGCGLSPADRAAASVGFGDTISEKTLNNIARPPKQVVYRFDEHRYIENDPEPGFNLPCQDNLFYVDEQLGVRTQIDANKKGNPTGVFKVVNSPYVVARNDLAVYVSFDKGRTFKLLRPQVSGGSDVVVVGNDIYAGGGGDEGPRGAFNKWGGARWFVIDPTKQEITLKYQASSSQDPEGDRIRKLAREQLSFPVSPAEYFTCRRDLHWRPSINRERQLQKQQQQKPSAANPSPTP
;
A
#
# COMPACT_ATOMS: atom_id res chain seq x y z
N MET A 1 -38.47 41.47 -54.53
CA MET A 1 -38.53 40.03 -54.87
C MET A 1 -38.26 39.22 -53.60
N ARG A 2 -39.13 38.23 -53.36
CA ARG A 2 -39.10 37.11 -52.40
C ARG A 2 -38.88 37.43 -50.90
N SER A 3 -39.94 37.47 -50.09
CA SER A 3 -40.77 36.37 -49.50
C SER A 3 -40.16 35.81 -48.21
N THR A 4 -40.69 36.26 -47.05
CA THR A 4 -41.53 35.51 -46.06
C THR A 4 -40.74 34.56 -45.15
N ARG A 5 -40.88 34.57 -43.81
CA ARG A 5 -42.09 34.30 -43.01
C ARG A 5 -41.87 34.76 -41.54
N ILE A 6 -42.85 35.42 -40.88
CA ILE A 6 -43.76 34.90 -39.80
C ILE A 6 -43.01 34.69 -38.47
N ALA A 7 -43.42 35.05 -37.25
CA ALA A 7 -44.56 35.68 -36.57
C ALA A 7 -44.02 35.93 -35.13
N MET A 8 -44.20 37.11 -34.52
CA MET A 8 -45.34 37.50 -33.66
C MET A 8 -45.19 37.06 -32.17
N LEU A 9 -45.44 38.04 -31.29
CA LEU A 9 -45.88 37.95 -29.88
C LEU A 9 -44.83 37.64 -28.80
N THR A 10 -44.34 38.65 -28.07
CA THR A 10 -44.88 39.24 -26.82
C THR A 10 -44.85 38.30 -25.61
N SER A 11 -44.02 38.62 -24.61
CA SER A 11 -44.48 39.15 -23.32
C SER A 11 -43.31 39.30 -22.35
N VAL A 12 -43.37 40.39 -21.60
CA VAL A 12 -42.46 40.77 -20.51
C VAL A 12 -43.00 40.15 -19.23
N THR A 13 -42.14 39.53 -18.40
CA THR A 13 -42.25 39.59 -16.94
C THR A 13 -40.95 39.14 -16.27
N ALA A 14 -40.43 40.00 -15.39
CA ALA A 14 -39.30 39.75 -14.52
C ALA A 14 -39.69 38.89 -13.30
N ALA A 15 -38.78 38.06 -12.81
CA ALA A 15 -38.68 37.69 -11.39
C ALA A 15 -37.29 37.12 -11.08
N MET A 16 -36.67 37.61 -10.01
CA MET A 16 -35.37 37.19 -9.50
C MET A 16 -35.44 35.91 -8.64
N LEU A 17 -34.24 35.35 -8.38
CA LEU A 17 -33.83 34.49 -7.26
C LEU A 17 -34.41 33.07 -7.21
N SER A 18 -33.55 32.05 -7.33
CA SER A 18 -32.97 31.35 -6.16
C SER A 18 -32.28 30.01 -6.50
N LEU A 19 -31.22 29.73 -5.73
CA LEU A 19 -30.74 28.42 -5.24
C LEU A 19 -29.87 27.50 -6.13
N ALA A 20 -28.57 27.53 -5.78
CA ALA A 20 -27.69 26.40 -5.51
C ALA A 20 -28.04 25.02 -6.09
N GLY A 21 -27.18 24.54 -6.99
CA GLY A 21 -27.16 23.15 -7.46
C GLY A 21 -25.74 22.58 -7.44
N CYS A 22 -25.07 22.57 -6.29
CA CYS A 22 -23.89 21.72 -6.08
C CYS A 22 -24.39 20.27 -5.97
N GLY A 23 -24.44 19.57 -7.10
CA GLY A 23 -24.67 18.13 -7.15
C GLY A 23 -23.46 17.38 -6.59
N LEU A 24 -23.39 17.23 -5.26
CA LEU A 24 -22.50 16.26 -4.64
C LEU A 24 -23.04 14.86 -4.91
N SER A 25 -22.19 14.02 -5.50
CA SER A 25 -22.49 12.63 -5.78
C SER A 25 -22.83 11.86 -4.48
N PRO A 26 -23.59 10.75 -4.56
CA PRO A 26 -23.92 9.93 -3.38
C PRO A 26 -22.70 9.38 -2.63
N ALA A 27 -21.52 9.34 -3.26
CA ALA A 27 -20.28 8.85 -2.66
C ALA A 27 -19.74 9.80 -1.57
N ASP A 28 -20.01 11.11 -1.66
CA ASP A 28 -19.56 12.09 -0.65
C ASP A 28 -20.46 12.12 0.59
N ARG A 29 -21.70 11.61 0.49
CA ARG A 29 -22.62 11.52 1.64
C ARG A 29 -22.23 10.42 2.63
N ALA A 30 -21.48 9.41 2.21
CA ALA A 30 -20.91 8.42 3.14
C ALA A 30 -19.75 8.98 3.99
N ALA A 31 -19.17 10.12 3.60
CA ALA A 31 -18.11 10.79 4.36
C ALA A 31 -18.62 11.91 5.27
N ALA A 32 -19.87 12.39 5.10
CA ALA A 32 -20.35 13.63 5.72
C ALA A 32 -21.56 13.49 6.66
N SER A 33 -22.09 12.29 6.93
CA SER A 33 -23.16 12.12 7.94
C SER A 33 -22.79 11.09 9.00
N VAL A 34 -21.82 11.43 9.85
CA VAL A 34 -21.84 10.95 11.23
C VAL A 34 -22.65 12.00 12.00
N GLY A 35 -23.90 11.69 12.31
CA GLY A 35 -24.75 12.57 13.11
C GLY A 35 -24.09 12.82 14.46
N PHE A 36 -23.75 14.08 14.73
CA PHE A 36 -23.29 14.53 16.04
C PHE A 36 -24.48 14.53 17.01
N GLY A 37 -24.77 13.36 17.58
CA GLY A 37 -25.85 13.16 18.55
C GLY A 37 -25.69 11.88 19.34
N ASP A 38 -25.11 10.83 18.73
CA ASP A 38 -24.84 9.57 19.40
C ASP A 38 -23.35 9.39 19.68
N THR A 39 -23.02 8.91 20.89
CA THR A 39 -21.66 8.53 21.27
C THR A 39 -21.05 7.57 20.24
N ILE A 40 -19.98 7.99 19.57
CA ILE A 40 -19.24 7.13 18.64
C ILE A 40 -18.74 5.92 19.42
N SER A 41 -19.16 4.71 19.03
CA SER A 41 -18.75 3.47 19.70
C SER A 41 -17.23 3.28 19.65
N GLU A 42 -16.62 2.67 20.67
CA GLU A 42 -15.16 2.43 20.68
C GLU A 42 -14.70 1.65 19.44
N LYS A 43 -15.53 0.74 18.91
CA LYS A 43 -15.28 0.04 17.64
C LYS A 43 -15.14 1.01 16.46
N THR A 44 -16.01 2.03 16.38
CA THR A 44 -15.96 3.05 15.34
C THR A 44 -14.77 3.99 15.55
N LEU A 45 -14.46 4.34 16.80
CA LEU A 45 -13.31 5.17 17.15
C LEU A 45 -11.98 4.49 16.79
N ASN A 46 -11.84 3.18 17.08
CA ASN A 46 -10.65 2.39 16.74
C ASN A 46 -10.49 2.22 15.23
N ASN A 47 -11.58 2.13 14.48
CA ASN A 47 -11.54 2.09 13.01
C ASN A 47 -11.15 3.43 12.37
N ILE A 48 -11.44 4.55 13.03
CA ILE A 48 -11.05 5.91 12.62
C ILE A 48 -9.56 6.15 12.90
N ALA A 49 -8.93 5.37 13.78
CA ALA A 49 -7.62 5.66 14.36
C ALA A 49 -6.44 4.91 13.74
N ARG A 50 -6.55 4.52 12.47
CA ARG A 50 -5.47 3.81 11.78
C ARG A 50 -5.24 4.44 10.40
N PRO A 51 -4.00 4.42 9.88
CA PRO A 51 -3.74 4.80 8.51
C PRO A 51 -4.63 4.00 7.54
N PRO A 52 -5.09 4.60 6.43
CA PRO A 52 -5.84 3.85 5.44
C PRO A 52 -4.97 2.76 4.81
N LYS A 53 -5.60 1.68 4.35
CA LYS A 53 -4.91 0.60 3.64
C LYS A 53 -4.23 1.13 2.38
N GLN A 54 -3.09 0.54 2.04
CA GLN A 54 -2.31 0.98 0.89
C GLN A 54 -1.73 -0.22 0.15
N VAL A 55 -1.74 -0.16 -1.19
CA VAL A 55 -0.89 -1.04 -1.99
C VAL A 55 0.54 -0.54 -1.89
N VAL A 56 1.45 -1.38 -1.37
CA VAL A 56 2.86 -1.03 -1.18
C VAL A 56 3.79 -1.61 -2.23
N TYR A 57 3.34 -2.66 -2.92
CA TYR A 57 4.04 -3.24 -4.05
C TYR A 57 3.03 -3.92 -4.97
N ARG A 58 3.25 -3.85 -6.28
CA ARG A 58 2.33 -4.40 -7.28
C ARG A 58 3.08 -5.34 -8.21
N PHE A 59 2.59 -6.57 -8.35
CA PHE A 59 3.11 -7.53 -9.33
C PHE A 59 2.43 -7.31 -10.68
N ASP A 60 1.11 -7.12 -10.66
CA ASP A 60 0.26 -6.83 -11.83
C ASP A 60 -1.08 -6.23 -11.37
N GLU A 61 -2.09 -6.25 -12.23
CA GLU A 61 -3.40 -5.65 -11.94
C GLU A 61 -4.11 -6.27 -10.75
N HIS A 62 -4.07 -7.60 -10.61
CA HIS A 62 -4.84 -8.35 -9.61
C HIS A 62 -3.98 -8.89 -8.46
N ARG A 63 -2.64 -8.87 -8.59
CA ARG A 63 -1.70 -9.33 -7.55
C ARG A 63 -0.89 -8.18 -6.98
N TYR A 64 -0.95 -8.01 -5.67
CA TYR A 64 -0.22 -6.95 -4.97
C TYR A 64 0.03 -7.27 -3.50
N ILE A 65 0.90 -6.47 -2.87
CA ILE A 65 1.11 -6.46 -1.42
C ILE A 65 0.41 -5.21 -0.87
N GLU A 66 -0.48 -5.43 0.08
CA GLU A 66 -1.21 -4.40 0.81
C GLU A 66 -0.62 -4.24 2.21
N ASN A 67 -0.42 -3.01 2.66
CA ASN A 67 -0.28 -2.68 4.06
C ASN A 67 -1.67 -2.30 4.62
N ASP A 68 -2.14 -3.05 5.62
CA ASP A 68 -3.42 -2.84 6.31
C ASP A 68 -3.16 -2.78 7.82
N PRO A 69 -2.77 -1.62 8.35
CA PRO A 69 -2.38 -1.48 9.73
C PRO A 69 -3.57 -1.66 10.69
N GLU A 70 -3.33 -2.30 11.83
CA GLU A 70 -4.29 -2.41 12.92
C GLU A 70 -4.50 -1.08 13.67
N PRO A 71 -5.61 -0.94 14.42
CA PRO A 71 -5.77 0.18 15.34
C PRO A 71 -4.57 0.34 16.28
N GLY A 72 -4.07 1.56 16.43
CA GLY A 72 -2.96 1.89 17.32
C GLY A 72 -1.58 1.98 16.65
N PHE A 73 -1.45 1.57 15.38
CA PHE A 73 -0.26 1.85 14.59
C PHE A 73 -0.32 3.25 13.99
N ASN A 74 0.71 4.04 14.31
CA ASN A 74 0.74 5.47 14.08
C ASN A 74 1.81 5.88 13.05
N LEU A 75 2.30 4.95 12.23
CA LEU A 75 3.23 5.29 11.18
C LEU A 75 2.78 4.62 9.89
N PRO A 76 2.79 5.34 8.76
CA PRO A 76 2.52 4.74 7.46
C PRO A 76 3.52 3.61 7.20
N CYS A 77 3.09 2.57 6.49
CA CYS A 77 3.93 1.43 6.09
C CYS A 77 4.52 0.60 7.23
N GLN A 78 3.98 0.74 8.43
CA GLN A 78 4.25 -0.18 9.54
C GLN A 78 3.10 -1.17 9.67
N ASP A 79 3.38 -2.24 10.41
CA ASP A 79 2.42 -3.29 10.74
C ASP A 79 2.07 -4.21 9.55
N ASN A 80 0.87 -4.76 9.54
CA ASN A 80 0.52 -5.95 8.77
C ASN A 80 0.63 -5.75 7.26
N LEU A 81 1.30 -6.71 6.62
CA LEU A 81 1.38 -6.87 5.18
C LEU A 81 0.58 -8.09 4.74
N PHE A 82 -0.20 -7.91 3.68
CA PHE A 82 -1.00 -8.96 3.07
C PHE A 82 -0.61 -9.13 1.61
N TYR A 83 -0.38 -10.37 1.19
CA TYR A 83 -0.45 -10.71 -0.22
C TYR A 83 -1.91 -10.80 -0.64
N VAL A 84 -2.25 -10.18 -1.75
CA VAL A 84 -3.59 -10.21 -2.33
C VAL A 84 -3.50 -10.72 -3.78
N ASP A 85 -4.39 -11.66 -4.11
CA ASP A 85 -4.71 -12.04 -5.49
C ASP A 85 -6.22 -12.02 -5.65
N GLU A 86 -6.73 -10.99 -6.33
CA GLU A 86 -8.17 -10.77 -6.48
C GLU A 86 -8.84 -11.86 -7.33
N GLN A 87 -8.13 -12.39 -8.34
CA GLN A 87 -8.68 -13.43 -9.22
C GLN A 87 -8.84 -14.76 -8.49
N LEU A 88 -7.94 -15.07 -7.57
CA LEU A 88 -7.98 -16.31 -6.79
C LEU A 88 -8.71 -16.16 -5.45
N GLY A 89 -9.19 -14.96 -5.12
CA GLY A 89 -9.76 -14.65 -3.82
C GLY A 89 -8.78 -14.89 -2.66
N VAL A 90 -7.48 -14.72 -2.90
CA VAL A 90 -6.44 -14.93 -1.89
C VAL A 90 -6.18 -13.61 -1.19
N ARG A 91 -6.25 -13.62 0.14
CA ARG A 91 -5.71 -12.56 0.99
C ARG A 91 -5.04 -13.19 2.20
N THR A 92 -3.72 -13.20 2.19
CA THR A 92 -2.92 -13.91 3.19
C THR A 92 -1.96 -12.94 3.85
N GLN A 93 -1.95 -12.92 5.19
CA GLN A 93 -0.96 -12.16 5.93
C GLN A 93 0.42 -12.79 5.71
N ILE A 94 1.39 -12.00 5.25
CA ILE A 94 2.75 -12.46 5.04
C ILE A 94 3.51 -12.35 6.37
N ASP A 95 3.54 -11.14 6.92
CA ASP A 95 4.15 -10.74 8.20
C ASP A 95 3.83 -9.24 8.40
N ALA A 96 4.48 -8.58 9.35
CA ALA A 96 4.42 -7.13 9.56
C ALA A 96 5.74 -6.44 9.22
N ASN A 97 5.65 -5.16 8.84
CA ASN A 97 6.78 -4.25 8.81
C ASN A 97 7.03 -3.69 10.22
N LYS A 98 8.19 -4.00 10.82
CA LYS A 98 8.52 -3.50 12.17
C LYS A 98 9.17 -2.13 12.17
N LYS A 99 9.96 -1.83 11.15
CA LYS A 99 10.79 -0.62 11.04
C LYS A 99 10.38 0.30 9.88
N GLY A 100 9.44 -0.12 9.05
CA GLY A 100 8.97 0.59 7.86
C GLY A 100 9.05 -0.28 6.62
N ASN A 101 9.02 0.31 5.42
CA ASN A 101 9.17 -0.45 4.18
C ASN A 101 10.59 -1.00 4.00
N PRO A 102 10.76 -2.19 3.39
CA PRO A 102 12.05 -2.64 2.89
C PRO A 102 12.63 -1.66 1.85
N THR A 103 13.95 -1.45 1.91
CA THR A 103 14.65 -0.36 1.21
C THR A 103 15.32 -0.75 -0.10
N GLY A 104 15.75 -2.00 -0.26
CA GLY A 104 16.37 -2.49 -1.50
C GLY A 104 15.36 -2.66 -2.64
N VAL A 105 15.82 -2.88 -3.86
CA VAL A 105 14.93 -3.18 -4.98
C VAL A 105 14.27 -4.56 -4.82
N PHE A 106 13.10 -4.74 -5.42
CA PHE A 106 12.37 -5.99 -5.45
C PHE A 106 11.71 -6.18 -6.80
N LYS A 107 12.02 -7.28 -7.47
CA LYS A 107 11.42 -7.63 -8.75
C LYS A 107 11.19 -9.13 -8.86
N VAL A 108 10.06 -9.50 -9.44
CA VAL A 108 9.73 -10.90 -9.75
C VAL A 108 9.42 -11.00 -11.24
N VAL A 109 10.16 -11.84 -11.95
CA VAL A 109 10.10 -12.03 -13.40
C VAL A 109 9.79 -13.49 -13.69
N ASN A 110 8.63 -13.76 -14.30
CA ASN A 110 8.24 -15.09 -14.77
C ASN A 110 8.39 -16.23 -13.73
N SER A 111 8.25 -15.92 -12.44
CA SER A 111 8.25 -16.93 -11.38
C SER A 111 6.87 -17.60 -11.31
N PRO A 112 6.80 -18.95 -11.28
CA PRO A 112 5.54 -19.66 -11.00
C PRO A 112 5.13 -19.56 -9.53
N TYR A 113 6.01 -19.05 -8.67
CA TYR A 113 5.80 -18.88 -7.24
C TYR A 113 5.50 -17.42 -6.89
N VAL A 114 4.72 -17.24 -5.83
CA VAL A 114 4.52 -15.91 -5.25
C VAL A 114 5.69 -15.64 -4.31
N VAL A 115 6.45 -14.59 -4.61
CA VAL A 115 7.53 -14.11 -3.73
C VAL A 115 7.10 -12.78 -3.14
N ALA A 116 7.18 -12.66 -1.83
CA ALA A 116 6.85 -11.45 -1.09
C ALA A 116 7.97 -11.09 -0.11
N ARG A 117 7.92 -9.91 0.50
CA ARG A 117 8.89 -9.50 1.53
C ARG A 117 8.31 -8.48 2.50
N ASN A 118 8.94 -8.36 3.66
CA ASN A 118 8.81 -7.25 4.59
C ASN A 118 10.19 -6.62 4.85
N ASP A 119 10.30 -5.73 5.83
CA ASP A 119 11.58 -5.12 6.24
C ASP A 119 12.60 -6.12 6.84
N LEU A 120 12.17 -7.32 7.20
CA LEU A 120 13.01 -8.31 7.85
C LEU A 120 13.47 -9.45 6.91
N ALA A 121 12.67 -9.84 5.94
CA ALA A 121 12.90 -11.07 5.18
C ALA A 121 12.16 -11.13 3.84
N VAL A 122 12.55 -12.13 3.05
CA VAL A 122 11.86 -12.57 1.83
C VAL A 122 11.11 -13.87 2.12
N TYR A 123 9.98 -14.04 1.46
CA TYR A 123 9.06 -15.15 1.62
C TYR A 123 8.68 -15.72 0.26
N VAL A 124 8.56 -17.04 0.15
CA VAL A 124 8.14 -17.71 -1.08
C VAL A 124 6.97 -18.63 -0.77
N SER A 125 5.96 -18.58 -1.63
CA SER A 125 4.77 -19.42 -1.55
C SER A 125 4.72 -20.39 -2.73
N PHE A 126 4.51 -21.66 -2.41
CA PHE A 126 4.34 -22.76 -3.36
C PHE A 126 2.88 -23.06 -3.69
N ASP A 127 1.94 -22.38 -3.02
CA ASP A 127 0.50 -22.64 -3.06
C ASP A 127 -0.30 -21.38 -3.44
N LYS A 128 0.26 -20.58 -4.37
CA LYS A 128 -0.35 -19.36 -4.93
C LYS A 128 -0.67 -18.28 -3.88
N GLY A 129 0.22 -18.15 -2.90
CA GLY A 129 0.16 -17.11 -1.87
C GLY A 129 -0.71 -17.46 -0.67
N ARG A 130 -1.06 -18.73 -0.44
CA ARG A 130 -1.88 -19.15 0.71
C ARG A 130 -1.04 -19.42 1.96
N THR A 131 0.17 -19.93 1.77
CA THR A 131 1.18 -20.12 2.82
C THR A 131 2.56 -19.69 2.31
N PHE A 132 3.42 -19.25 3.23
CA PHE A 132 4.71 -18.68 2.90
C PHE A 132 5.83 -19.35 3.69
N LYS A 133 6.94 -19.65 3.01
CA LYS A 133 8.21 -20.10 3.61
C LYS A 133 9.20 -18.95 3.64
N LEU A 134 9.87 -18.78 4.78
CA LEU A 134 10.79 -17.69 5.08
C LEU A 134 12.21 -17.99 4.59
N LEU A 135 12.91 -17.02 3.98
CA LEU A 135 14.32 -17.12 3.54
C LEU A 135 15.32 -16.55 4.56
N ARG A 136 14.92 -16.45 5.84
CA ARG A 136 15.83 -16.08 6.92
C ARG A 136 16.65 -17.28 7.38
N PRO A 137 17.88 -17.03 7.87
CA PRO A 137 18.54 -15.73 8.03
C PRO A 137 19.25 -15.19 6.77
N GLN A 138 19.12 -15.84 5.61
CA GLN A 138 20.03 -15.64 4.48
C GLN A 138 19.76 -14.36 3.67
N VAL A 139 18.52 -13.83 3.67
CA VAL A 139 18.16 -12.58 2.99
C VAL A 139 17.43 -11.65 3.94
N SER A 140 17.94 -10.43 4.10
CA SER A 140 17.29 -9.38 4.88
C SER A 140 16.27 -8.64 4.03
N GLY A 141 15.27 -8.01 4.66
CA GLY A 141 14.26 -7.24 3.92
C GLY A 141 14.83 -6.03 3.18
N GLY A 142 15.91 -5.42 3.69
CA GLY A 142 16.61 -4.32 3.03
C GLY A 142 17.47 -4.72 1.83
N SER A 143 17.62 -6.02 1.56
CA SER A 143 18.40 -6.50 0.41
C SER A 143 17.72 -6.19 -0.92
N ASP A 144 18.53 -6.01 -1.95
CA ASP A 144 18.07 -6.04 -3.33
C ASP A 144 17.73 -7.47 -3.71
N VAL A 145 16.58 -7.69 -4.34
CA VAL A 145 16.09 -9.03 -4.68
C VAL A 145 15.47 -9.04 -6.07
N VAL A 146 15.96 -9.94 -6.92
CA VAL A 146 15.41 -10.21 -8.25
C VAL A 146 15.14 -11.69 -8.35
N VAL A 147 13.91 -12.06 -8.69
CA VAL A 147 13.50 -13.46 -8.91
C VAL A 147 13.27 -13.67 -10.39
N VAL A 148 13.85 -14.72 -10.97
CA VAL A 148 13.67 -15.10 -12.37
C VAL A 148 13.36 -16.58 -12.47
N GLY A 149 12.12 -16.93 -12.81
CA GLY A 149 11.70 -18.33 -12.81
C GLY A 149 11.88 -18.98 -11.44
N ASN A 150 12.84 -19.90 -11.32
CA ASN A 150 13.17 -20.60 -10.07
C ASN A 150 14.38 -19.99 -9.34
N ASP A 151 15.03 -18.99 -9.91
CA ASP A 151 16.24 -18.37 -9.36
C ASP A 151 15.91 -17.12 -8.55
N ILE A 152 16.54 -16.97 -7.38
CA ILE A 152 16.46 -15.77 -6.55
C ILE A 152 17.88 -15.22 -6.40
N TYR A 153 18.08 -14.01 -6.92
CA TYR A 153 19.31 -13.25 -6.78
C TYR A 153 19.14 -12.19 -5.70
N ALA A 154 20.03 -12.19 -4.72
CA ALA A 154 20.02 -11.22 -3.62
C ALA A 154 21.35 -10.46 -3.53
N GLY A 155 21.27 -9.16 -3.24
CA GLY A 155 22.41 -8.25 -3.12
C GLY A 155 22.05 -7.00 -2.31
N GLY A 156 22.68 -5.87 -2.63
CA GLY A 156 22.42 -4.59 -1.98
C GLY A 156 22.91 -3.39 -2.80
N GLY A 157 22.67 -2.19 -2.27
CA GLY A 157 22.98 -0.91 -2.89
C GLY A 157 21.77 -0.19 -3.49
N GLY A 158 20.62 -0.86 -3.67
CA GLY A 158 19.41 -0.21 -4.15
C GLY A 158 18.85 0.86 -3.21
N ASP A 159 19.18 0.77 -1.92
CA ASP A 159 18.89 1.76 -0.88
C ASP A 159 19.76 3.03 -0.98
N GLU A 160 20.90 2.97 -1.69
CA GLU A 160 21.73 4.13 -2.02
C GLU A 160 21.16 4.95 -3.19
N GLY A 161 20.12 4.45 -3.87
CA GLY A 161 19.38 5.15 -4.91
C GLY A 161 19.23 4.35 -6.21
N PRO A 162 18.58 4.94 -7.24
CA PRO A 162 18.11 4.23 -8.43
C PRO A 162 19.23 3.75 -9.36
N ARG A 163 20.51 4.01 -9.07
CA ARG A 163 21.66 3.48 -9.82
C ARG A 163 22.46 2.44 -9.02
N GLY A 164 22.21 2.32 -7.72
CA GLY A 164 23.03 1.54 -6.79
C GLY A 164 22.64 0.05 -6.69
N ALA A 165 21.48 -0.35 -7.23
CA ALA A 165 20.99 -1.71 -7.10
C ALA A 165 22.01 -2.78 -7.56
N PHE A 166 22.27 -3.78 -6.73
CA PHE A 166 23.28 -4.82 -6.95
C PHE A 166 24.68 -4.24 -7.23
N ASN A 167 25.12 -3.27 -6.41
CA ASN A 167 26.50 -2.80 -6.46
C ASN A 167 27.47 -3.87 -5.93
N LYS A 168 28.77 -3.71 -6.21
CA LYS A 168 29.79 -4.70 -5.80
C LYS A 168 29.96 -4.83 -4.28
N TRP A 169 29.55 -3.82 -3.51
CA TRP A 169 29.71 -3.77 -2.05
C TRP A 169 28.53 -4.45 -1.32
N GLY A 170 27.36 -4.54 -1.96
CA GLY A 170 26.15 -5.17 -1.42
C GLY A 170 26.17 -6.70 -1.37
N GLY A 171 27.31 -7.33 -1.71
CA GLY A 171 27.46 -8.78 -1.79
C GLY A 171 26.70 -9.40 -2.96
N ALA A 172 26.64 -10.73 -2.98
CA ALA A 172 25.82 -11.48 -3.92
C ALA A 172 25.47 -12.85 -3.32
N ARG A 173 24.20 -13.23 -3.42
CA ARG A 173 23.70 -14.56 -3.07
C ARG A 173 22.78 -15.05 -4.18
N TRP A 174 22.87 -16.33 -4.49
CA TRP A 174 21.99 -17.00 -5.45
C TRP A 174 21.33 -18.21 -4.78
N PHE A 175 20.00 -18.22 -4.82
CA PHE A 175 19.17 -19.32 -4.36
C PHE A 175 18.40 -19.91 -5.53
N VAL A 176 18.09 -21.20 -5.41
CA VAL A 176 17.25 -21.92 -6.36
C VAL A 176 16.06 -22.52 -5.62
N ILE A 177 14.87 -22.32 -6.17
CA ILE A 177 13.62 -22.95 -5.74
C ILE A 177 13.55 -24.35 -6.37
N ASP A 178 13.51 -25.38 -5.53
CA ASP A 178 13.24 -26.75 -5.94
C ASP A 178 11.71 -26.99 -5.92
N PRO A 179 11.03 -27.08 -7.08
CA PRO A 179 9.59 -27.33 -7.15
C PRO A 179 9.17 -28.65 -6.51
N THR A 180 10.02 -29.67 -6.65
CA THR A 180 9.69 -31.06 -6.26
C THR A 180 9.65 -31.18 -4.76
N LYS A 181 10.63 -30.57 -4.08
CA LYS A 181 10.75 -30.59 -2.62
C LYS A 181 10.04 -29.42 -1.94
N GLN A 182 9.62 -28.42 -2.71
CA GLN A 182 9.15 -27.14 -2.20
C GLN A 182 10.19 -26.49 -1.27
N GLU A 183 11.46 -26.56 -1.66
CA GLU A 183 12.60 -26.08 -0.87
C GLU A 183 13.34 -24.96 -1.60
N ILE A 184 14.10 -24.18 -0.83
CA ILE A 184 14.87 -23.05 -1.35
C ILE A 184 16.29 -23.24 -0.87
N THR A 185 17.21 -23.44 -1.79
CA THR A 185 18.59 -23.78 -1.47
C THR A 185 19.51 -22.62 -1.85
N LEU A 186 20.35 -22.18 -0.91
CA LEU A 186 21.47 -21.30 -1.21
C LEU A 186 22.47 -22.08 -2.06
N LYS A 187 22.63 -21.70 -3.33
CA LYS A 187 23.62 -22.31 -4.23
C LYS A 187 24.95 -21.62 -4.13
N TYR A 188 24.94 -20.32 -3.88
CA TYR A 188 26.16 -19.55 -3.86
C TYR A 188 26.03 -18.29 -3.00
N GLN A 189 27.10 -17.96 -2.30
CA GLN A 189 27.28 -16.71 -1.57
C GLN A 189 28.69 -16.19 -1.84
N ALA A 190 28.78 -14.97 -2.37
CA ALA A 190 30.06 -14.32 -2.62
C ALA A 190 30.80 -14.11 -1.29
N SER A 191 32.07 -14.45 -1.29
CA SER A 191 32.96 -14.29 -0.14
C SER A 191 33.49 -12.86 0.00
N SER A 192 33.57 -12.12 -1.12
CA SER A 192 34.07 -10.75 -1.17
C SER A 192 33.45 -9.97 -2.35
N SER A 193 33.72 -8.67 -2.42
CA SER A 193 33.31 -7.80 -3.52
C SER A 193 34.07 -8.04 -4.83
N GLN A 194 35.18 -8.80 -4.80
CA GLN A 194 36.02 -9.12 -5.96
C GLN A 194 35.76 -10.53 -6.50
N ASP A 195 34.76 -11.21 -5.97
CA ASP A 195 34.42 -12.59 -6.34
C ASP A 195 33.80 -12.65 -7.74
N PRO A 196 34.44 -13.30 -8.75
CA PRO A 196 33.97 -13.28 -10.13
C PRO A 196 32.58 -13.88 -10.32
N GLU A 197 32.25 -14.91 -9.55
CA GLU A 197 30.92 -15.53 -9.60
C GLU A 197 29.87 -14.62 -8.93
N GLY A 198 30.26 -13.88 -7.90
CA GLY A 198 29.45 -12.80 -7.34
C GLY A 198 29.16 -11.69 -8.36
N ASP A 199 30.14 -11.31 -9.18
CA ASP A 199 29.95 -10.35 -10.27
C ASP A 199 28.99 -10.87 -11.34
N ARG A 200 29.11 -12.15 -11.71
CA ARG A 200 28.18 -12.81 -12.64
C ARG A 200 26.74 -12.73 -12.12
N ILE A 201 26.51 -13.06 -10.86
CA ILE A 201 25.19 -13.02 -10.21
C ILE A 201 24.61 -11.60 -10.20
N ARG A 202 25.41 -10.60 -9.80
CA ARG A 202 24.98 -9.20 -9.83
C ARG A 202 24.59 -8.77 -11.24
N LYS A 203 25.37 -9.17 -12.26
CA LYS A 203 25.08 -8.87 -13.66
C LYS A 203 23.74 -9.49 -14.11
N LEU A 204 23.50 -10.76 -13.81
CA LEU A 204 22.24 -11.44 -14.14
C LEU A 204 21.02 -10.75 -13.50
N ALA A 205 21.14 -10.32 -12.24
CA ALA A 205 20.08 -9.58 -11.57
C ALA A 205 19.85 -8.20 -12.23
N ARG A 206 20.94 -7.48 -12.55
CA ARG A 206 20.87 -6.16 -13.18
C ARG A 206 20.31 -6.20 -14.60
N GLU A 207 20.49 -7.30 -15.34
CA GLU A 207 19.89 -7.50 -16.66
C GLU A 207 18.34 -7.51 -16.63
N GLN A 208 17.74 -7.80 -15.47
CA GLN A 208 16.28 -7.74 -15.28
C GLN A 208 15.77 -6.35 -14.91
N LEU A 209 16.68 -5.40 -14.66
CA LEU A 209 16.35 -4.06 -14.22
C LEU A 209 16.67 -3.06 -15.34
N SER A 210 15.80 -2.08 -15.51
CA SER A 210 16.11 -0.90 -16.31
C SER A 210 16.77 0.14 -15.41
N PHE A 211 17.86 0.75 -15.87
CA PHE A 211 18.58 1.78 -15.11
C PHE A 211 18.39 3.17 -15.75
N PRO A 212 18.13 4.23 -14.95
CA PRO A 212 17.90 4.22 -13.50
C PRO A 212 16.63 3.41 -13.13
N VAL A 213 16.70 2.72 -11.98
CA VAL A 213 15.63 1.84 -11.50
C VAL A 213 14.35 2.64 -11.27
N SER A 214 13.24 2.10 -11.77
CA SER A 214 11.91 2.67 -11.60
C SER A 214 11.47 2.62 -10.13
N PRO A 215 10.75 3.63 -9.62
CA PRO A 215 10.09 3.57 -8.32
C PRO A 215 9.17 2.35 -8.14
N ALA A 216 8.67 1.75 -9.22
CA ALA A 216 7.85 0.54 -9.19
C ALA A 216 8.59 -0.70 -8.67
N GLU A 217 9.92 -0.73 -8.77
CA GLU A 217 10.76 -1.83 -8.27
C GLU A 217 11.08 -1.67 -6.77
N TYR A 218 10.46 -0.70 -6.09
CA TYR A 218 10.60 -0.45 -4.67
C TYR A 218 9.26 -0.60 -3.97
N PHE A 219 9.32 -0.90 -2.66
CA PHE A 219 8.14 -0.81 -1.82
C PHE A 219 7.82 0.65 -1.57
N THR A 220 6.72 1.13 -2.15
CA THR A 220 6.29 2.51 -2.05
C THR A 220 5.17 2.64 -1.05
N CYS A 221 5.10 3.77 -0.35
CA CYS A 221 4.06 4.00 0.63
C CYS A 221 3.88 5.49 0.81
N ARG A 222 2.63 5.93 0.75
CA ARG A 222 2.29 7.34 0.90
C ARG A 222 2.30 7.74 2.37
N ARG A 223 3.13 8.72 2.71
CA ARG A 223 3.26 9.25 4.08
C ARG A 223 2.41 10.50 4.32
N ASP A 224 1.89 11.10 3.26
CA ASP A 224 1.04 12.29 3.24
C ASP A 224 -0.45 11.97 3.39
N LEU A 225 -0.78 10.71 3.63
CA LEU A 225 -2.16 10.32 3.88
C LEU A 225 -2.70 11.05 5.10
N HIS A 226 -3.85 11.69 4.91
CA HIS A 226 -4.50 12.41 5.98
C HIS A 226 -4.92 11.43 7.06
N TRP A 227 -4.29 11.60 8.22
CA TRP A 227 -4.72 11.03 9.46
C TRP A 227 -6.17 11.40 9.71
N ARG A 228 -7.00 10.40 9.99
CA ARG A 228 -8.24 10.67 10.71
C ARG A 228 -7.86 11.04 12.16
N PRO A 229 -8.63 11.93 12.83
CA PRO A 229 -8.22 12.54 14.09
C PRO A 229 -7.83 11.49 15.15
N SER A 230 -6.79 11.77 15.94
CA SER A 230 -6.30 10.84 16.95
C SER A 230 -7.41 10.44 17.92
N ILE A 231 -7.45 9.17 18.33
CA ILE A 231 -8.40 8.66 19.35
C ILE A 231 -8.44 9.57 20.58
N ASN A 232 -7.28 10.07 21.00
CA ASN A 232 -7.19 10.94 22.17
C ASN A 232 -7.88 12.28 21.93
N ARG A 233 -7.78 12.85 20.73
CA ARG A 233 -8.54 14.05 20.33
C ARG A 233 -10.03 13.76 20.28
N GLU A 234 -10.46 12.65 19.68
CA GLU A 234 -11.88 12.30 19.63
C GLU A 234 -12.46 11.98 21.02
N ARG A 235 -11.72 11.25 21.88
CA ARG A 235 -12.10 11.04 23.29
C ARG A 235 -12.18 12.36 24.06
N GLN A 236 -11.28 13.30 23.82
CA GLN A 236 -11.34 14.64 24.42
C GLN A 236 -12.55 15.44 23.92
N LEU A 237 -12.85 15.41 22.62
CA LEU A 237 -14.02 16.05 22.04
C LEU A 237 -15.32 15.44 22.58
N GLN A 238 -15.40 14.12 22.74
CA GLN A 238 -16.52 13.44 23.37
C GLN A 238 -16.69 13.85 24.84
N LYS A 239 -15.58 13.89 25.61
CA LYS A 239 -15.62 14.39 27.00
C LYS A 239 -16.11 15.84 27.06
N GLN A 240 -15.66 16.70 26.15
CA GLN A 240 -16.12 18.10 26.07
C GLN A 240 -17.59 18.22 25.66
N GLN A 241 -18.08 17.35 24.78
CA GLN A 241 -19.50 17.31 24.39
C GLN A 241 -20.38 16.79 25.52
N GLN A 242 -19.96 15.76 26.26
CA GLN A 242 -20.67 15.27 27.45
C GLN A 242 -20.67 16.28 28.60
N GLN A 243 -19.64 17.12 28.68
CA GLN A 243 -19.53 18.19 29.68
C GLN A 243 -20.27 19.48 29.31
N LYS A 244 -20.78 19.62 28.08
CA LYS A 244 -21.69 20.70 27.72
C LYS A 244 -23.13 20.19 27.90
N PRO A 245 -23.88 20.65 28.92
CA PRO A 245 -25.32 20.43 28.93
C PRO A 245 -25.89 21.08 27.68
N SER A 246 -26.71 20.35 26.91
CA SER A 246 -27.61 20.99 25.94
C SER A 246 -28.37 22.06 26.70
N ALA A 247 -28.22 23.32 26.28
CA ALA A 247 -29.14 24.37 26.69
C ALA A 247 -30.51 23.95 26.13
N ALA A 248 -31.31 23.30 26.97
CA ALA A 248 -32.70 23.03 26.69
C ALA A 248 -33.36 24.40 26.47
N ASN A 249 -33.89 24.62 25.27
CA ASN A 249 -34.73 25.77 24.99
C ASN A 249 -35.84 25.83 26.06
N PRO A 250 -36.04 26.97 26.74
CA PRO A 250 -37.22 27.11 27.58
C PRO A 250 -38.46 27.07 26.67
N SER A 251 -39.35 26.10 26.92
CA SER A 251 -40.68 26.05 26.32
C SER A 251 -41.38 27.40 26.48
N PRO A 252 -42.08 27.91 25.45
CA PRO A 252 -43.09 28.91 25.68
C PRO A 252 -44.26 28.23 26.40
N THR A 253 -44.49 28.57 27.66
CA THR A 253 -45.71 28.21 28.39
C THR A 253 -46.92 28.95 27.77
N PRO A 254 -48.13 28.38 27.92
CA PRO A 254 -49.26 28.53 27.00
C PRO A 254 -49.91 29.92 26.97
#